data_AF-A0A2J8XAA4-F1
#
_entry.id   AF-A0A2J8XAA4-F1
#
_cell.length_a   1.000
_cell.length_b   1.000
_cell.length_c   1.000
_cell.angle_alpha   90.00
_cell.angle_beta   90.00
_cell.angle_gamma   90.00
#
_symmetry.space_group_name_H-M   'P 1'
#
loop_
_entity.id
_entity.type
_entity.pdbx_description
1 polymer ?
#
loop_
_entity_poly.entity_id
_entity_poly.type
_entity_poly.pdbx_seq_one_letter_code
_entity_poly.pdbx_strand_id
1 'polypeptide(L)'
;AVLVYTPSRKVHGKRLVCYDDRYIVKVAYEQDGVIVSNDNYRDLQSENPEWKWFIEQRLLMFSFVNDRFMPPDDPLGRHGPSLSNFLSRKPKPPEPSWQHCPYGG
;
A
#
# COMPACT_ATOMS: atom_id res chain seq x y z
N ALA A 1 3.83 -11.26 16.93
CA ALA A 1 5.13 -11.23 16.26
C ALA A 1 5.06 -10.21 15.13
N VAL A 2 6.10 -9.41 14.89
CA VAL A 2 6.12 -8.35 13.85
C VAL A 2 6.69 -8.85 12.52
N LEU A 3 7.66 -9.76 12.56
CA LEU A 3 8.21 -10.42 11.37
C LEU A 3 7.67 -11.84 11.25
N VAL A 4 7.16 -12.19 10.07
CA VAL A 4 6.73 -13.55 9.72
C VAL A 4 7.55 -14.02 8.53
N TYR A 5 8.26 -15.13 8.69
CA TYR A 5 9.03 -15.72 7.61
C TYR A 5 8.12 -16.46 6.66
N THR A 6 8.24 -16.15 5.38
CA THR A 6 7.56 -16.90 4.31
C THR A 6 8.20 -18.28 4.14
N PRO A 7 7.42 -19.30 3.78
CA PRO A 7 7.96 -20.63 3.53
C PRO A 7 9.03 -20.60 2.43
N SER A 8 10.17 -21.24 2.67
CA SER A 8 11.18 -21.49 1.63
C SER A 8 11.79 -22.88 1.83
N ARG A 9 12.20 -23.53 0.74
CA ARG A 9 12.81 -24.88 0.80
C ARG A 9 14.01 -25.00 -0.13
N LYS A 10 14.97 -25.86 0.24
CA LYS A 10 16.07 -26.27 -0.65
C LYS A 10 15.73 -27.62 -1.28
N VAL A 11 15.81 -27.68 -2.62
CA VAL A 11 15.60 -28.92 -3.39
C VAL A 11 16.81 -29.09 -4.31
N HIS A 12 17.51 -30.22 -4.21
CA HIS A 12 18.73 -30.52 -4.99
C HIS A 12 19.80 -29.40 -4.93
N GLY A 13 20.05 -28.83 -3.74
CA GLY A 13 21.03 -27.75 -3.55
C GLY A 13 20.60 -26.37 -4.05
N LYS A 14 19.46 -26.26 -4.77
CA LYS A 14 18.88 -24.98 -5.20
C LYS A 14 17.82 -24.50 -4.21
N ARG A 15 17.84 -23.21 -3.89
CA ARG A 15 16.81 -22.57 -3.05
C ARG A 15 15.58 -22.27 -3.92
N LEU A 16 14.44 -22.88 -3.60
CA LEU A 16 13.15 -22.41 -4.07
C LEU A 16 12.63 -21.41 -3.04
N VAL A 17 12.52 -20.14 -3.45
CA VAL A 17 11.87 -19.08 -2.66
C VAL A 17 10.44 -19.00 -3.17
N CYS A 18 9.46 -19.13 -2.27
CA CYS A 18 8.07 -18.84 -2.62
C CYS A 18 7.95 -17.36 -3.01
N TYR A 19 6.99 -17.00 -3.85
CA TYR A 19 6.70 -15.60 -4.15
C TYR A 19 6.16 -14.93 -2.88
N ASP A 20 7.04 -14.26 -2.15
CA ASP A 20 6.72 -13.55 -0.91
C ASP A 20 5.65 -12.46 -1.17
N ASP A 21 5.66 -11.88 -2.37
CA ASP A 21 4.71 -10.87 -2.84
C ASP A 21 3.26 -11.33 -2.72
N ARG A 22 2.95 -12.59 -3.07
CA ARG A 22 1.58 -13.13 -2.94
C ARG A 22 1.14 -13.20 -1.50
N TYR A 23 2.05 -13.55 -0.59
CA TYR A 23 1.73 -13.56 0.84
C TYR A 23 1.46 -12.15 1.35
N ILE A 24 2.28 -11.16 0.95
CA ILE A 24 2.11 -9.76 1.34
C ILE A 24 0.75 -9.23 0.88
N VAL A 25 0.44 -9.36 -0.43
CA VAL A 25 -0.82 -8.85 -1.00
C VAL A 25 -2.02 -9.56 -0.38
N LYS A 26 -1.97 -10.90 -0.29
CA LYS A 26 -3.09 -11.69 0.25
C LYS A 26 -3.39 -11.35 1.71
N VAL A 27 -2.37 -11.26 2.56
CA VAL A 27 -2.55 -10.94 3.99
C VAL A 27 -3.11 -9.53 4.16
N ALA A 28 -2.60 -8.55 3.40
CA ALA A 28 -3.12 -7.19 3.45
C ALA A 28 -4.57 -7.13 2.96
N TYR A 29 -4.91 -7.84 1.88
CA TYR A 29 -6.26 -7.92 1.33
C TYR A 29 -7.26 -8.53 2.33
N GLU A 30 -6.93 -9.69 2.90
CA GLU A 30 -7.80 -10.40 3.86
C GLU A 30 -8.04 -9.61 5.16
N GLN A 31 -7.12 -8.72 5.54
CA GLN A 31 -7.21 -7.92 6.75
C GLN A 31 -7.72 -6.50 6.52
N ASP A 32 -8.08 -6.14 5.28
CA ASP A 32 -8.36 -4.76 4.84
C ASP A 32 -7.28 -3.78 5.33
N GLY A 33 -6.03 -4.16 5.10
CA GLY A 33 -4.84 -3.44 5.50
C GLY A 33 -4.24 -2.55 4.40
N VAL A 34 -3.03 -2.07 4.67
CA VAL A 34 -2.20 -1.27 3.76
C VAL A 34 -0.91 -2.04 3.48
N ILE A 35 -0.43 -1.99 2.24
CA ILE A 35 0.87 -2.55 1.85
C ILE A 35 1.89 -1.42 1.87
N VAL A 36 2.98 -1.57 2.63
CA VAL A 36 4.10 -0.63 2.60
C VAL A 36 5.20 -1.21 1.71
N SER A 37 5.33 -0.71 0.49
CA SER A 37 6.31 -1.19 -0.50
C SER A 37 6.49 -0.17 -1.61
N ASN A 38 7.65 -0.20 -2.27
CA ASN A 38 7.89 0.53 -3.53
C ASN A 38 7.70 -0.36 -4.77
N ASP A 39 7.42 -1.65 -4.59
CA ASP A 39 7.04 -2.54 -5.68
C ASP A 39 5.55 -2.33 -6.02
N ASN A 40 5.25 -2.37 -7.31
CA ASN A 40 3.89 -2.28 -7.83
C ASN A 40 3.22 -3.65 -7.99
N TYR A 41 3.94 -4.77 -7.88
CA TYR A 41 3.37 -6.13 -8.00
C TYR A 41 2.60 -6.35 -9.31
N ARG A 42 3.16 -5.89 -10.44
CA ARG A 42 2.46 -5.83 -11.75
C ARG A 42 1.98 -7.20 -12.26
N ASP A 43 2.71 -8.26 -11.92
CA ASP A 43 2.33 -9.63 -12.20
C ASP A 43 1.05 -10.01 -11.43
N LEU A 44 1.01 -9.74 -10.13
CA LEU A 44 -0.16 -10.01 -9.27
C LEU A 44 -1.38 -9.16 -9.65
N GLN A 45 -1.17 -7.91 -10.06
CA GLN A 45 -2.24 -7.08 -10.63
C GLN A 45 -2.81 -7.68 -11.91
N SER A 46 -1.98 -8.36 -12.71
CA SER A 46 -2.42 -9.00 -13.96
C SER A 46 -3.12 -10.34 -13.72
N GLU A 47 -2.83 -10.99 -12.60
CA GLU A 47 -3.44 -12.27 -12.20
C GLU A 47 -4.88 -12.12 -11.67
N ASN A 48 -5.15 -11.07 -10.90
CA ASN A 48 -6.46 -10.87 -10.26
C ASN A 48 -6.89 -9.40 -10.29
N PRO A 49 -8.04 -9.05 -10.92
CA PRO A 49 -8.52 -7.68 -10.98
C PRO A 49 -8.90 -7.10 -9.60
N GLU A 50 -9.31 -7.92 -8.63
CA GLU A 50 -9.55 -7.46 -7.26
C GLU A 50 -8.24 -7.05 -6.58
N TRP A 51 -7.17 -7.82 -6.79
CA TRP A 51 -5.85 -7.47 -6.27
C TRP A 51 -5.29 -6.23 -6.94
N LYS A 52 -5.51 -6.07 -8.24
CA LYS A 52 -5.18 -4.83 -8.94
C LYS A 52 -5.81 -3.63 -8.26
N TRP A 53 -7.14 -3.65 -8.10
CA TRP A 53 -7.87 -2.57 -7.45
C TRP A 53 -7.38 -2.33 -6.02
N PHE A 54 -7.16 -3.40 -5.25
CA PHE A 54 -6.65 -3.30 -3.89
C PHE A 54 -5.26 -2.65 -3.83
N ILE A 55 -4.31 -3.11 -4.64
CA ILE A 55 -2.95 -2.57 -4.70
C ILE A 55 -2.98 -1.08 -5.09
N GLU A 56 -3.76 -0.72 -6.11
CA GLU A 56 -3.94 0.68 -6.54
C GLU A 56 -4.49 1.59 -5.42
N GLN A 57 -5.29 1.05 -4.49
CA GLN A 57 -5.93 1.81 -3.42
C GLN A 57 -5.26 1.69 -2.05
N ARG A 58 -4.30 0.78 -1.88
CA ARG A 58 -3.72 0.41 -0.57
C ARG A 58 -2.19 0.29 -0.56
N LEU A 59 -1.51 0.61 -1.65
CA LEU A 59 -0.05 0.69 -1.69
C LEU A 59 0.45 2.03 -1.13
N LEU A 60 1.23 1.98 -0.05
CA LEU A 60 1.99 3.09 0.50
C LEU A 60 3.45 2.99 0.07
N MET A 61 3.83 3.84 -0.88
CA MET A 61 5.23 4.02 -1.24
C MET A 61 5.97 4.83 -0.18
N PHE A 62 7.30 4.78 -0.21
CA PHE A 62 8.14 5.52 0.73
C PHE A 62 9.52 5.83 0.13
N SER A 63 10.21 6.79 0.73
CA SER A 63 11.62 7.05 0.49
C SER A 63 12.40 6.98 1.79
N PHE A 64 13.71 6.75 1.68
CA PHE A 64 14.65 6.96 2.77
C PHE A 64 15.60 8.09 2.42
N VAL A 65 15.73 9.05 3.33
CA VAL A 65 16.78 10.08 3.26
C VAL A 65 17.71 9.83 4.44
N ASN A 66 18.87 9.24 4.15
CA ASN A 66 19.72 8.60 5.16
C ASN A 66 18.89 7.54 5.94
N ASP A 67 18.87 7.63 7.27
CA ASP A 67 18.12 6.71 8.15
C ASP A 67 16.67 7.14 8.40
N ARG A 68 16.19 8.19 7.73
CA ARG A 68 14.84 8.71 7.93
C ARG A 68 13.86 8.08 6.94
N PHE A 69 12.89 7.33 7.45
CA PHE A 69 11.74 6.85 6.70
C PHE A 69 10.78 8.02 6.38
N MET A 70 10.44 8.19 5.11
CA MET A 70 9.64 9.29 4.60
C MET A 70 8.55 8.78 3.64
N PRO A 71 7.36 8.41 4.15
CA PRO A 71 6.18 8.19 3.30
C PRO A 71 5.62 9.53 2.79
N PRO A 72 4.92 9.55 1.65
CA PRO A 72 4.26 10.75 1.15
C PRO A 72 3.06 11.13 2.03
N ASP A 73 2.80 12.42 2.16
CA ASP A 73 1.60 12.93 2.86
C ASP A 73 0.31 12.69 2.06
N ASP A 74 0.42 12.45 0.75
CA ASP A 74 -0.64 12.19 -0.22
C ASP A 74 -0.43 10.85 -0.96
N PRO A 75 -0.67 9.69 -0.32
CA PRO A 75 -0.35 8.36 -0.87
C PRO A 75 -0.98 8.04 -2.24
N LEU A 76 -2.14 8.62 -2.55
CA LEU A 76 -2.85 8.44 -3.82
C LEU A 76 -2.90 9.75 -4.65
N GLY A 77 -1.97 10.67 -4.38
CA GLY A 77 -1.87 11.98 -5.02
C GLY A 77 -2.86 13.02 -4.47
N ARG A 78 -2.83 14.22 -5.06
CA ARG A 78 -3.54 15.43 -4.57
C ARG A 78 -5.04 15.27 -4.33
N HIS A 79 -5.72 14.41 -5.08
CA HIS A 79 -7.15 14.16 -4.95
C HIS A 79 -7.47 12.96 -4.04
N GLY A 80 -6.44 12.29 -3.53
CA GLY A 80 -6.53 11.17 -2.61
C GLY A 80 -6.69 11.61 -1.15
N PRO A 81 -6.79 10.62 -0.23
CA PRO A 81 -6.80 10.89 1.19
C PRO A 81 -5.44 11.38 1.68
N SER A 82 -5.43 12.13 2.78
CA SER A 82 -4.19 12.38 3.53
C SER A 82 -3.62 11.07 4.08
N LEU A 83 -2.32 11.04 4.37
CA LEU A 83 -1.64 9.89 4.97
C LEU A 83 -2.34 9.40 6.25
N SER A 84 -2.79 10.32 7.11
CA SER A 84 -3.51 9.95 8.34
C SER A 84 -4.84 9.25 8.06
N ASN A 85 -5.56 9.67 7.02
CA ASN A 85 -6.82 9.04 6.63
C ASN A 85 -6.58 7.71 5.93
N PHE A 86 -5.55 7.64 5.09
CA PHE A 86 -5.13 6.42 4.40
C PHE A 86 -4.75 5.29 5.37
N LEU A 87 -4.07 5.62 6.47
CA LEU A 87 -3.69 4.67 7.52
C LEU A 87 -4.81 4.38 8.54
N SER A 88 -5.94 5.08 8.47
CA SER A 88 -7.04 4.94 9.42
C SER A 88 -8.09 3.96 8.91
N ARG A 89 -8.49 3.01 9.76
CA ARG A 89 -9.68 2.16 9.50
C ARG A 89 -11.00 2.94 9.48
N LYS A 90 -11.02 4.11 10.12
CA LYS A 90 -12.17 5.03 10.15
C LYS A 90 -11.72 6.37 9.56
N PRO A 91 -11.81 6.54 8.23
CA PRO A 91 -11.37 7.78 7.61
C PRO A 91 -12.16 8.94 8.21
N LYS A 92 -11.46 9.99 8.64
CA LYS A 92 -12.13 11.22 9.03
C LYS A 92 -12.62 11.89 7.75
N PRO A 93 -13.82 12.50 7.77
CA PRO A 93 -14.25 13.32 6.65
C PRO A 93 -13.17 14.37 6.35
N PRO A 94 -12.96 14.72 5.07
CA PRO A 94 -12.01 15.77 4.72
C PRO A 94 -12.37 17.03 5.53
N GLU A 95 -11.35 17.72 6.04
CA GLU A 95 -11.60 18.99 6.69
C GLU A 95 -12.38 19.90 5.74
N PRO A 96 -13.38 20.65 6.23
CA PRO A 96 -14.14 21.54 5.37
C PRO A 96 -13.17 22.53 4.73
N SER A 97 -12.90 22.32 3.45
CA SER A 97 -12.11 23.24 2.66
C SER A 97 -12.96 24.49 2.48
N TRP A 98 -12.73 25.52 3.29
CA TRP A 98 -13.16 26.88 2.99
C TRP A 98 -12.37 27.42 1.79
N GLN A 99 -12.34 26.66 0.70
CA GLN A 99 -11.89 27.14 -0.59
C GLN A 99 -13.00 28.06 -1.09
N HIS A 100 -12.78 29.36 -0.90
CA HIS A 100 -13.55 30.42 -1.56
C HIS A 100 -13.70 30.08 -3.04
N CYS A 101 -14.91 29.73 -3.46
CA CYS A 101 -15.27 29.71 -4.87
C CYS A 101 -15.13 31.15 -5.41
N PRO A 102 -14.31 31.41 -6.45
CA PRO A 102 -14.12 32.77 -6.97
C PRO A 102 -15.34 33.30 -7.76
N TYR A 103 -16.39 32.49 -7.93
CA TYR A 103 -17.63 32.88 -8.60
C TYR A 103 -18.83 32.49 -7.74
N GLY A 104 -19.27 33.39 -6.88
CA GLY A 104 -20.50 33.30 -6.11
C GLY A 104 -21.08 34.70 -5.94
N GLY A 105 -21.99 35.05 -6.84
CA GLY A 105 -22.76 36.30 -6.89
C GLY A 105 -23.79 36.20 -8.01
#